data_AF-A0A1M4W1P1-F1
#
_entry.id   AF-A0A1M4W1P1-F1
#
_cell.length_a   1.000
_cell.length_b   1.000
_cell.length_c   1.000
_cell.angle_alpha   90.00
_cell.angle_beta   90.00
_cell.angle_gamma   90.00
#
_symmetry.space_group_name_H-M   'P 1'
#
loop_
_entity.id
_entity.type
_entity.pdbx_description
1 polymer ?
#
loop_
_entity_poly.entity_id
_entity_poly.type
_entity_poly.pdbx_seq_one_letter_code
_entity_poly.pdbx_strand_id
1 'polypeptide(L)'
;MADALQLFFDDRADAEVRARWELLDDAGVPSLATRTHRRHRPHLSLALGLAIPARARADLRRDLTLLSLPDLWLYTLGTFPDGQHTLFLGAVADTELLAVHSAVHDVLAGRVRGPAGQYLPGAWVPHCTLAQDLAVAQVAAGFAALLPVRPVRAAITGVGVTDTRTGDVDLLLTR
;
A
#
# COMPACT_ATOMS: atom_id res chain seq x y z
N MET A 1 7.23 13.56 9.00
CA MET A 1 6.24 13.48 7.90
C MET A 1 6.84 12.57 6.86
N ALA A 2 6.05 11.62 6.38
CA ALA A 2 6.39 10.86 5.20
C ALA A 2 5.16 10.84 4.30
N ASP A 3 5.35 11.26 3.05
CA ASP A 3 4.37 11.19 1.98
C ASP A 3 4.45 9.80 1.34
N ALA A 4 3.30 9.15 1.17
CA ALA A 4 3.18 7.89 0.45
C ALA A 4 2.31 8.09 -0.79
N LEU A 5 2.81 7.76 -1.97
CA LEU A 5 1.99 7.67 -3.18
C LEU A 5 1.34 6.30 -3.25
N GLN A 6 0.02 6.26 -3.28
CA GLN A 6 -0.77 5.04 -3.03
C GLN A 6 -1.83 4.83 -4.11
N LEU A 7 -2.05 3.55 -4.45
CA LEU A 7 -3.20 3.07 -5.19
C LEU A 7 -4.30 2.69 -4.19
N PHE A 8 -5.52 3.18 -4.41
CA PHE A 8 -6.70 2.87 -3.60
C PHE A 8 -7.63 1.91 -4.34
N PHE A 9 -8.23 0.99 -3.60
CA PHE A 9 -9.02 -0.10 -4.14
C PHE A 9 -10.50 0.26 -4.28
N ASP A 10 -11.23 -0.55 -5.05
CA ASP A 10 -12.69 -0.54 -5.06
C ASP A 10 -13.30 -0.93 -3.70
N ASP A 11 -14.59 -0.64 -3.54
CA ASP A 11 -15.31 -0.88 -2.28
C ASP A 11 -15.34 -2.37 -1.88
N ARG A 12 -15.32 -3.27 -2.85
CA ARG A 12 -15.34 -4.72 -2.58
C ARG A 12 -14.01 -5.14 -1.96
N ALA A 13 -12.89 -4.78 -2.58
CA ALA A 13 -11.57 -5.10 -2.07
C ALA A 13 -11.26 -4.36 -0.77
N ASP A 14 -11.72 -3.10 -0.62
CA ASP A 14 -11.66 -2.37 0.65
C ASP A 14 -12.35 -3.16 1.77
N ALA A 15 -13.61 -3.59 1.56
CA ALA A 15 -14.35 -4.38 2.53
C ALA A 15 -13.68 -5.73 2.83
N GLU A 16 -13.19 -6.44 1.81
CA GLU A 16 -12.49 -7.72 2.00
C GLU A 16 -11.20 -7.55 2.84
N VAL A 17 -10.43 -6.48 2.64
CA VAL A 17 -9.24 -6.21 3.46
C VAL A 17 -9.62 -5.78 4.88
N ARG A 18 -10.66 -4.97 5.06
CA ARG A 18 -11.16 -4.59 6.40
C ARG A 18 -11.66 -5.78 7.20
N ALA A 19 -12.34 -6.74 6.57
CA ALA A 19 -12.72 -7.98 7.24
C ALA A 19 -11.49 -8.76 7.77
N ARG A 20 -10.33 -8.68 7.10
CA ARG A 20 -9.08 -9.27 7.60
C ARG A 20 -8.50 -8.48 8.77
N TRP A 21 -8.67 -7.16 8.79
CA TRP A 21 -8.32 -6.36 9.97
C TRP A 21 -9.16 -6.75 11.19
N GLU A 22 -10.46 -6.97 11.00
CA GLU A 22 -11.35 -7.46 12.08
C GLU A 22 -10.90 -8.84 12.60
N LEU A 23 -10.61 -9.79 11.71
CA LEU A 23 -10.08 -11.11 12.11
C LEU A 23 -8.77 -11.02 12.91
N LEU A 24 -7.89 -10.09 12.56
CA LEU A 24 -6.65 -9.85 13.30
C LEU A 24 -6.93 -9.26 14.68
N ASP A 25 -7.80 -8.25 14.76
CA ASP A 25 -8.14 -7.60 16.01
C ASP A 25 -8.84 -8.59 16.98
N ASP A 26 -9.73 -9.45 16.47
CA ASP A 26 -10.38 -10.54 17.24
C ASP A 26 -9.36 -11.57 17.76
N ALA A 27 -8.27 -11.78 17.04
CA ALA A 27 -7.15 -12.64 17.46
C ALA A 27 -6.14 -11.93 18.37
N GLY A 28 -6.40 -10.68 18.78
CA GLY A 28 -5.49 -9.88 19.61
C GLY A 28 -4.23 -9.38 18.89
N VAL A 29 -4.28 -9.32 17.55
CA VAL A 29 -3.19 -8.81 16.69
C VAL A 29 -3.57 -7.41 16.20
N PRO A 30 -2.88 -6.34 16.64
CA PRO A 30 -3.24 -4.97 16.27
C PRO A 30 -3.16 -4.72 14.76
N SER A 31 -4.33 -4.56 14.13
CA SER A 31 -4.46 -4.33 12.69
C SER A 31 -4.16 -2.87 12.30
N LEU A 32 -4.03 -2.59 11.00
CA LEU A 32 -3.97 -1.20 10.51
C LEU A 32 -5.23 -0.38 10.83
N ALA A 33 -6.39 -1.00 11.05
CA ALA A 33 -7.63 -0.26 11.32
C ALA A 33 -7.52 0.64 12.56
N THR A 34 -6.82 0.16 13.58
CA THR A 34 -6.74 0.82 14.89
C THR A 34 -5.42 1.58 15.12
N ARG A 35 -4.47 1.49 14.18
CA ARG A 35 -3.14 2.10 14.28
C ARG A 35 -3.11 3.58 13.89
N THR A 36 -2.10 4.25 14.44
CA THR A 36 -1.74 5.66 14.21
C THR A 36 -2.95 6.61 14.25
N HIS A 37 -3.42 7.08 13.10
CA HIS A 37 -4.49 8.05 12.94
C HIS A 37 -5.87 7.40 12.71
N ARG A 38 -5.96 6.06 12.61
CA ARG A 38 -7.22 5.30 12.42
C ARG A 38 -8.03 5.71 11.18
N ARG A 39 -7.36 6.26 10.18
CA ARG A 39 -7.94 6.67 8.88
C ARG A 39 -7.37 5.85 7.72
N HIS A 40 -6.73 4.72 8.03
CA HIS A 40 -6.17 3.85 7.01
C HIS A 40 -7.27 3.34 6.07
N ARG A 41 -6.97 3.42 4.78
CA ARG A 41 -7.70 2.74 3.72
C ARG A 41 -6.80 1.62 3.21
N PRO A 42 -7.32 0.42 2.90
CA PRO A 42 -6.63 -0.57 2.10
C PRO A 42 -6.03 0.07 0.85
N HIS A 43 -4.73 -0.15 0.65
CA HIS A 43 -3.96 0.50 -0.40
C HIS A 43 -2.72 -0.31 -0.76
N LEU A 44 -2.13 0.04 -1.90
CA LEU A 44 -0.78 -0.40 -2.27
C LEU A 44 0.10 0.84 -2.47
N SER A 45 1.24 0.88 -1.80
CA SER A 45 2.18 2.01 -1.88
C SER A 45 3.15 1.85 -3.05
N LEU A 46 3.20 2.83 -3.96
CA LEU A 46 4.10 2.89 -5.12
C LEU A 46 5.42 3.59 -4.79
N ALA A 47 5.37 4.59 -3.92
CA ALA A 47 6.52 5.34 -3.46
C ALA A 47 6.30 5.85 -2.03
N LEU A 48 7.38 6.00 -1.29
CA LEU A 48 7.39 6.57 0.06
C LEU A 48 8.63 7.47 0.19
N GLY A 49 8.46 8.61 0.85
CA GLY A 49 9.58 9.47 1.21
C GLY A 49 9.18 10.54 2.23
N LEU A 50 10.10 11.37 2.68
CA LEU A 50 9.81 12.44 3.63
C LEU A 50 8.86 13.51 3.05
N ALA A 51 8.96 13.78 1.75
CA ALA A 51 8.07 14.67 1.02
C ALA A 51 8.09 14.41 -0.49
N ILE A 52 6.91 14.47 -1.10
CA ILE A 52 6.69 14.52 -2.56
C ILE A 52 6.27 15.96 -2.91
N PRO A 53 7.14 16.77 -3.54
CA PRO A 53 6.87 18.20 -3.78
C PRO A 53 5.64 18.46 -4.66
N ALA A 54 4.98 19.60 -4.44
CA ALA A 54 3.76 19.99 -5.18
C ALA A 54 3.92 19.92 -6.72
N ARG A 55 5.09 20.31 -7.26
CA ARG A 55 5.38 20.19 -8.70
C ARG A 55 5.38 18.74 -9.18
N ALA A 56 5.96 17.82 -8.42
CA ALA A 56 5.93 16.40 -8.75
C ALA A 56 4.51 15.84 -8.67
N ARG A 57 3.72 16.26 -7.67
CA ARG A 57 2.29 15.91 -7.59
C ARG A 57 1.50 16.41 -8.79
N ALA A 58 1.76 17.63 -9.27
CA ALA A 58 1.11 18.17 -10.46
C ALA A 58 1.46 17.39 -11.74
N ASP A 59 2.73 17.05 -11.94
CA ASP A 59 3.16 16.22 -13.07
C ASP A 59 2.55 14.81 -12.99
N LEU A 60 2.49 14.21 -11.81
CA LEU A 60 1.79 12.93 -11.59
C LEU A 60 0.31 13.02 -11.95
N ARG A 61 -0.41 14.07 -11.55
CA ARG A 61 -1.84 14.24 -11.92
C ARG A 61 -2.03 14.19 -13.42
N ARG A 62 -1.15 14.86 -14.18
CA ARG A 62 -1.22 14.85 -15.65
C ARG A 62 -0.91 13.46 -16.20
N ASP A 63 0.21 12.87 -15.78
CA ASP A 63 0.73 11.66 -16.41
C ASP A 63 -0.10 10.41 -16.04
N LEU A 64 -0.66 10.36 -14.83
CA LEU A 64 -1.56 9.27 -14.39
C LEU A 64 -2.81 9.15 -15.27
N THR A 65 -3.29 10.23 -15.89
CA THR A 65 -4.45 10.16 -16.82
C THR A 65 -4.14 9.42 -18.12
N LEU A 66 -2.85 9.26 -18.43
CA LEU A 66 -2.38 8.55 -19.63
C LEU A 66 -2.08 7.08 -19.34
N LEU A 67 -2.06 6.67 -18.06
CA LEU A 67 -1.74 5.31 -17.66
C LEU A 67 -3.00 4.44 -17.56
N SER A 68 -2.87 3.21 -18.05
CA SER A 68 -3.81 2.15 -17.73
C SER A 68 -3.42 1.50 -16.41
N LEU A 69 -4.14 1.83 -15.34
CA LEU A 69 -3.97 1.15 -14.05
C LEU A 69 -4.63 -0.23 -14.12
N PRO A 70 -3.88 -1.32 -13.87
CA PRO A 70 -4.42 -2.67 -13.89
C PRO A 70 -5.21 -2.97 -12.62
N ASP A 71 -6.08 -3.98 -12.69
CA ASP A 71 -6.60 -4.64 -11.49
C ASP A 71 -5.48 -5.40 -10.79
N LEU A 72 -5.49 -5.40 -9.47
CA LEU A 72 -4.50 -6.14 -8.67
C LEU A 72 -5.08 -7.46 -8.17
N TRP A 73 -4.21 -8.45 -8.04
CA TRP A 73 -4.49 -9.67 -7.29
C TRP A 73 -3.62 -9.71 -6.03
N LEU A 74 -4.22 -9.51 -4.87
CA LEU A 74 -3.59 -9.67 -3.57
C LEU A 74 -3.66 -11.15 -3.17
N TYR A 75 -2.54 -11.86 -3.29
CA TYR A 75 -2.53 -13.32 -3.31
C TYR A 75 -1.74 -13.94 -2.15
N THR A 76 -0.62 -13.33 -1.76
CA THR A 76 0.34 -13.94 -0.83
C THR A 76 0.22 -13.32 0.55
N LEU A 77 -0.09 -14.10 1.60
CA LEU A 77 0.12 -13.62 2.97
C LEU A 77 1.61 -13.73 3.32
N GLY A 78 2.22 -12.64 3.75
CA GLY A 78 3.66 -12.60 4.01
C GLY A 78 4.07 -11.67 5.14
N THR A 79 5.37 -11.72 5.48
CA THR A 79 6.06 -10.79 6.36
C THR A 79 7.41 -10.41 5.79
N PHE A 80 7.92 -9.23 6.17
CA PHE A 80 9.24 -8.74 5.77
C PHE A 80 10.34 -9.13 6.76
N PRO A 81 11.60 -9.25 6.30
CA PRO A 81 12.78 -9.41 7.15
C PRO A 81 13.30 -8.06 7.68
N ASP A 82 12.40 -7.16 8.10
CA ASP A 82 12.71 -5.76 8.45
C ASP A 82 12.71 -5.48 9.96
N GLY A 83 12.42 -6.50 10.78
CA GLY A 83 12.29 -6.36 12.23
C GLY A 83 11.03 -5.62 12.71
N GLN A 84 10.24 -5.05 11.79
CA GLN A 84 8.92 -4.47 12.10
C GLN A 84 7.83 -5.54 12.13
N HIS A 85 8.11 -6.74 11.61
CA HIS A 85 7.19 -7.87 11.70
C HIS A 85 5.81 -7.57 11.08
N THR A 86 5.85 -6.92 9.91
CA THR A 86 4.66 -6.52 9.15
C THR A 86 3.95 -7.72 8.56
N LEU A 87 2.63 -7.83 8.73
CA LEU A 87 1.79 -8.75 7.96
C LEU A 87 1.18 -8.02 6.77
N PHE A 88 1.25 -8.62 5.59
CA PHE A 88 0.73 -8.02 4.36
C PHE A 88 0.12 -9.05 3.42
N LEU A 89 -0.76 -8.58 2.52
CA LEU A 89 -1.10 -9.30 1.30
C LEU A 89 -0.25 -8.80 0.13
N GLY A 90 0.58 -9.66 -0.43
CA GLY A 90 1.42 -9.38 -1.58
C GLY A 90 0.60 -9.41 -2.86
N ALA A 91 0.75 -8.38 -3.68
CA ALA A 91 0.15 -8.34 -5.01
C ALA A 91 0.99 -9.18 -5.98
N VAL A 92 0.34 -9.74 -7.00
CA VAL A 92 1.05 -10.29 -8.16
C VAL A 92 1.73 -9.15 -8.92
N ALA A 93 3.06 -9.20 -9.03
CA ALA A 93 3.86 -8.20 -9.73
C ALA A 93 3.95 -8.53 -11.23
N ASP A 94 2.86 -8.29 -11.95
CA ASP A 94 2.84 -8.47 -13.40
C ASP A 94 3.45 -7.28 -14.17
N THR A 95 3.54 -7.42 -15.50
CA THR A 95 4.13 -6.41 -16.37
C THR A 95 3.36 -5.09 -16.37
N GLU A 96 2.04 -5.11 -16.17
CA GLU A 96 1.22 -3.89 -16.18
C GLU A 96 1.46 -3.08 -14.90
N LEU A 97 1.47 -3.74 -13.74
CA LEU A 97 1.77 -3.10 -12.46
C LEU A 97 3.20 -2.53 -12.43
N LEU A 98 4.17 -3.30 -12.93
CA LEU A 98 5.57 -2.86 -13.00
C LEU A 98 5.77 -1.69 -13.98
N ALA A 99 4.98 -1.62 -15.06
CA ALA A 99 5.01 -0.49 -15.98
C ALA A 99 4.45 0.79 -15.32
N VAL A 100 3.34 0.70 -14.59
CA VAL A 100 2.80 1.82 -13.81
C VAL A 100 3.81 2.29 -12.76
N HIS A 101 4.42 1.37 -12.02
CA HIS A 101 5.44 1.69 -11.03
C HIS A 101 6.64 2.41 -11.65
N SER A 102 7.16 1.90 -12.77
CA SER A 102 8.27 2.53 -13.49
C SER A 102 7.92 3.94 -13.97
N ALA A 103 6.76 4.12 -14.62
CA ALA A 103 6.32 5.42 -15.11
C ALA A 103 6.16 6.46 -13.99
N VAL A 104 5.64 6.03 -12.84
CA VAL A 104 5.54 6.89 -11.65
C VAL A 104 6.93 7.29 -11.13
N HIS A 105 7.88 6.35 -11.10
CA HIS A 105 9.23 6.64 -10.63
C HIS A 105 10.01 7.53 -11.60
N ASP A 106 9.75 7.48 -12.90
CA ASP A 106 10.32 8.42 -13.88
C ASP A 106 9.91 9.88 -13.55
N VAL A 107 8.65 10.09 -13.16
CA VAL A 107 8.16 11.42 -12.74
C VAL A 107 8.79 11.86 -11.40
N LEU A 108 9.01 10.91 -10.49
CA LEU A 108 9.52 11.17 -9.14
C LEU A 108 11.05 11.30 -9.07
N ALA A 109 11.77 10.85 -10.09
CA ALA A 109 13.23 10.75 -10.11
C ALA A 109 13.92 12.08 -9.73
N GLY A 110 14.74 12.03 -8.68
CA GLY A 110 15.49 13.18 -8.16
C GLY A 110 14.65 14.26 -7.47
N ARG A 111 13.33 14.06 -7.30
CA ARG A 111 12.41 15.08 -6.76
C ARG A 111 11.88 14.74 -5.36
N VAL A 112 11.84 13.46 -4.99
CA VAL A 112 11.37 13.02 -3.67
C VAL A 112 12.45 13.28 -2.62
N ARG A 113 12.08 13.93 -1.51
CA ARG A 113 13.00 14.12 -0.39
C ARG A 113 13.06 12.84 0.44
N GLY A 114 14.26 12.27 0.61
CA GLY A 114 14.48 11.06 1.40
C GLY A 114 13.61 9.87 0.91
N PRO A 115 13.75 9.45 -0.36
CA PRO A 115 12.99 8.32 -0.89
C PRO A 115 13.36 7.02 -0.14
N ALA A 116 12.36 6.22 0.18
CA ALA A 116 12.56 4.91 0.79
C ALA A 116 12.99 3.89 -0.27
N GLY A 117 14.19 3.34 -0.11
CA GLY A 117 14.85 2.48 -1.11
C GLY A 117 14.04 1.22 -1.48
N GLN A 118 13.29 0.66 -0.53
CA GLN A 118 12.46 -0.53 -0.75
C GLN A 118 11.23 -0.28 -1.65
N TYR A 119 10.96 0.97 -2.04
CA TYR A 119 9.92 1.31 -3.01
C TYR A 119 10.49 1.67 -4.39
N LEU A 120 11.82 1.69 -4.55
CA LEU A 120 12.45 1.96 -5.84
C LEU A 120 12.32 0.77 -6.80
N PRO A 121 12.34 1.00 -8.13
CA PRO A 121 12.39 -0.06 -9.11
C PRO A 121 13.51 -1.08 -8.83
N GLY A 122 13.20 -2.37 -8.94
CA GLY A 122 14.13 -3.46 -8.67
C GLY A 122 14.24 -3.91 -7.20
N ALA A 123 13.73 -3.12 -6.24
CA ALA A 123 13.70 -3.48 -4.81
C ALA A 123 12.28 -3.67 -4.26
N TRP A 124 11.27 -3.28 -5.04
CA TRP A 124 9.88 -3.18 -4.60
C TRP A 124 9.17 -4.53 -4.49
N VAL A 125 8.55 -4.77 -3.33
CA VAL A 125 7.58 -5.84 -3.12
C VAL A 125 6.18 -5.19 -3.07
N PRO A 126 5.34 -5.35 -4.10
CA PRO A 126 4.01 -4.74 -4.09
C PRO A 126 3.11 -5.43 -3.05
N HIS A 127 2.58 -4.66 -2.11
CA HIS A 127 1.81 -5.22 -1.01
C HIS A 127 0.74 -4.25 -0.48
N CYS A 128 -0.29 -4.83 0.13
CA CYS A 128 -1.24 -4.18 1.00
C CYS A 128 -0.95 -4.60 2.44
N THR A 129 -0.50 -3.66 3.27
CA THR A 129 -0.24 -3.92 4.69
C THR A 129 -1.53 -4.24 5.43
N LEU A 130 -1.48 -5.23 6.32
CA LEU A 130 -2.59 -5.62 7.19
C LEU A 130 -2.32 -5.23 8.65
N ALA A 131 -1.09 -5.44 9.11
CA ALA A 131 -0.62 -5.11 10.45
C ALA A 131 0.89 -4.84 10.44
N GLN A 132 1.40 -4.08 11.41
CA GLN A 132 2.81 -3.68 11.48
C GLN A 132 3.25 -3.46 12.93
N ASP A 133 4.57 -3.48 13.18
CA ASP A 133 5.21 -3.39 14.50
C ASP A 133 4.68 -4.45 15.48
N LEU A 134 4.65 -5.70 15.02
CA LEU A 134 4.13 -6.84 15.79
C LEU A 134 5.22 -7.50 16.64
N ALA A 135 4.84 -8.04 17.80
CA ALA A 135 5.68 -9.02 18.48
C ALA A 135 5.72 -10.35 17.70
N VAL A 136 6.79 -11.14 17.85
CA VAL A 136 6.93 -12.44 17.16
C VAL A 136 5.73 -13.37 17.40
N ALA A 137 5.20 -13.42 18.62
CA ALA A 137 4.01 -14.22 18.93
C ALA A 137 2.75 -13.73 18.17
N GLN A 138 2.62 -12.42 17.95
CA GLN A 138 1.51 -11.83 17.19
C GLN A 138 1.64 -12.10 15.69
N VAL A 139 2.85 -12.25 15.15
CA VAL A 139 3.06 -12.70 13.77
C VAL A 139 2.44 -14.09 13.59
N ALA A 140 2.80 -15.03 14.47
CA ALA A 140 2.27 -16.40 14.42
C ALA A 140 0.74 -16.42 14.58
N ALA A 141 0.19 -15.66 15.53
CA ALA A 141 -1.25 -15.52 15.72
C ALA A 141 -1.95 -14.93 14.49
N GLY A 142 -1.35 -13.91 13.86
CA GLY A 142 -1.92 -13.28 12.67
C GLY A 142 -1.91 -14.18 11.44
N PHE A 143 -0.86 -14.98 11.24
CA PHE A 143 -0.88 -16.04 10.22
C PHE A 143 -1.96 -17.08 10.51
N ALA A 144 -2.10 -17.53 11.75
CA ALA A 144 -3.13 -18.50 12.13
C ALA A 144 -4.55 -17.96 11.90
N ALA A 145 -4.79 -16.68 12.20
CA ALA A 145 -6.10 -16.03 12.01
C ALA A 145 -6.49 -15.84 10.53
N LEU A 146 -5.51 -15.73 9.63
CA LEU A 146 -5.73 -15.41 8.22
C LEU A 146 -5.61 -16.62 7.27
N LEU A 147 -5.26 -17.81 7.80
CA LEU A 147 -5.19 -19.04 7.02
C LEU A 147 -6.54 -19.80 7.02
N PRO A 148 -6.97 -20.38 5.88
CA PRO A 148 -6.32 -20.33 4.58
C PRO A 148 -6.50 -18.96 3.89
N VAL A 149 -5.46 -18.52 3.18
CA VAL A 149 -5.51 -17.24 2.46
C VAL A 149 -6.50 -17.33 1.30
N ARG A 150 -7.43 -16.38 1.23
CA ARG A 150 -8.26 -16.16 0.04
C ARG A 150 -7.71 -14.97 -0.74
N PRO A 151 -7.50 -15.09 -2.07
CA PRO A 151 -7.08 -13.95 -2.89
C PRO A 151 -8.13 -12.83 -2.89
N VAL A 152 -7.68 -11.58 -2.95
CA VAL A 152 -8.54 -10.41 -3.18
C VAL A 152 -8.23 -9.85 -4.56
N ARG A 153 -9.24 -9.73 -5.41
CA ARG A 153 -9.14 -8.92 -6.64
C ARG A 153 -9.49 -7.49 -6.28
N ALA A 154 -8.62 -6.54 -6.61
CA ALA A 154 -8.80 -5.13 -6.30
C ALA A 154 -8.68 -4.30 -7.58
N ALA A 155 -9.80 -3.75 -8.06
CA ALA A 155 -9.72 -2.71 -9.08
C ALA A 155 -9.21 -1.41 -8.45
N ILE A 156 -8.46 -0.63 -9.22
CA ILE A 156 -7.92 0.65 -8.75
C ILE A 156 -8.87 1.79 -9.10
N THR A 157 -9.43 2.42 -8.07
CA THR A 157 -10.40 3.52 -8.19
C THR A 157 -9.77 4.88 -7.96
N GLY A 158 -8.59 4.93 -7.36
CA GLY A 158 -7.91 6.19 -7.10
C GLY A 158 -6.42 6.07 -6.90
N VAL A 159 -5.73 7.19 -7.12
CA VAL A 159 -4.31 7.36 -6.81
C VAL A 159 -4.16 8.65 -6.03
N GLY A 160 -3.43 8.64 -4.93
CA GLY A 160 -3.24 9.83 -4.09
C GLY A 160 -1.94 9.81 -3.31
N VAL A 161 -1.56 10.99 -2.83
CA VAL A 161 -0.45 11.14 -1.89
C VAL A 161 -1.01 11.31 -0.48
N THR A 162 -0.69 10.35 0.38
CA THR A 162 -1.14 10.31 1.78
C THR A 162 -0.08 10.84 2.71
N ASP A 163 -0.44 11.75 3.62
CA ASP A 163 0.38 12.07 4.79
C ASP A 163 0.24 10.91 5.79
N THR A 164 1.31 10.13 5.98
CA THR A 164 1.29 8.93 6.82
C THR A 164 1.14 9.21 8.33
N ARG A 165 1.23 10.47 8.77
CA ARG A 165 0.93 10.86 10.17
C ARG A 165 -0.53 11.18 10.38
N THR A 166 -1.18 11.87 9.44
CA THR A 166 -2.57 12.34 9.61
C THR A 166 -3.59 11.46 8.92
N GLY A 167 -3.16 10.73 7.88
CA GLY A 167 -4.03 9.98 6.98
C GLY A 167 -4.75 10.87 5.97
N ASP A 168 -4.40 12.15 5.87
CA ASP A 168 -4.97 13.04 4.86
C ASP A 168 -4.43 12.65 3.48
N VAL A 169 -5.34 12.66 2.50
CA VAL A 169 -5.03 12.21 1.13
C VAL A 169 -5.23 13.37 0.16
N ASP A 170 -4.17 13.70 -0.57
CA ASP A 170 -4.23 14.53 -1.77
C ASP A 170 -4.48 13.61 -2.98
N LEU A 171 -5.74 13.50 -3.41
CA LEU A 171 -6.11 12.68 -4.56
C LEU A 171 -5.56 13.29 -5.85
N LEU A 172 -4.85 12.46 -6.61
CA LEU A 172 -4.25 12.82 -7.88
C LEU A 172 -5.08 12.33 -9.07
N LEU A 173 -5.77 11.19 -8.91
CA LEU A 173 -6.65 10.60 -9.91
C LEU A 173 -7.80 9.88 -9.20
N THR A 174 -8.99 9.92 -9.79
CA THR A 174 -10.17 9.13 -9.43
C THR A 174 -10.79 8.57 -10.71
N ARG A 175 -11.25 7.32 -10.68
CA ARG A 175 -11.90 6.63 -11.80
C ARG A 175 -13.36 6.32 -11.50
#